data_AF-X1F8Z4-F1
#
_entry.id   AF-X1F8Z4-F1
#
_cell.length_a   1.000
_cell.length_b   1.000
_cell.length_c   1.000
_cell.angle_alpha   90.00
_cell.angle_beta   90.00
_cell.angle_gamma   90.00
#
_symmetry.space_group_name_H-M   'P 1'
#
loop_
_entity.id
_entity.type
_entity.pdbx_description
1 polymer ?
#
loop_
_entity_poly.entity_id
_entity_poly.type
_entity_poly.pdbx_seq_one_letter_code
_entity_poly.pdbx_strand_id
1 'polypeptide(L)'
;DDIGTKKRDGKLRTTYYKLSSFSIGALKIALHDPEVRVKTYEYPSFYYNRISKIVINGSTFLRDIEILFNPELNTFIGGRGVGKSAIIETMRYVMDLPIYADKSFRMDFVESVVGSGGELSVFIERYYGKEKKEFEIKRTIGKDTEIVENGVKTGFSIQSLFEESKYPIIIGQKELYFLSTTPTFQLQLIDELIGKKIQDIQEEFKRLIEQLRENGRRLLVFEKKIDKKETYEQRLKEIESQIKVFKDLGVEGKLRRWTNIVDDEEKLQDAIEKLN
;
A
#
# COMPACT_ATOMS: atom_id res chain seq x y z
N ASP A 1 -24.44 4.63 48.93
CA ASP A 1 -24.30 4.99 47.51
C ASP A 1 -22.85 5.16 47.13
N ASP A 2 -22.21 4.08 46.72
CA ASP A 2 -20.78 4.09 46.41
C ASP A 2 -20.48 4.89 45.13
N ILE A 3 -19.44 5.71 45.22
CA ILE A 3 -18.81 6.35 44.08
C ILE A 3 -18.28 5.24 43.16
N GLY A 4 -18.62 5.30 41.87
CA GLY A 4 -18.11 4.36 40.87
C GLY A 4 -19.01 3.16 40.53
N THR A 5 -20.17 3.00 41.17
CA THR A 5 -21.12 1.90 40.86
C THR A 5 -22.38 2.35 40.12
N LYS A 6 -22.63 3.65 40.03
CA LYS A 6 -23.83 4.22 39.38
C LYS A 6 -23.82 3.96 37.88
N LYS A 7 -24.93 3.46 37.33
CA LYS A 7 -25.13 3.25 35.88
C LYS A 7 -26.16 4.24 35.33
N ARG A 8 -26.02 4.61 34.05
CA ARG A 8 -27.01 5.35 33.25
C ARG A 8 -27.08 4.69 31.88
N ASP A 9 -28.29 4.36 31.42
CA ASP A 9 -28.54 3.71 30.13
C ASP A 9 -27.70 2.43 29.94
N GLY A 10 -27.58 1.62 31.00
CA GLY A 10 -26.80 0.38 30.99
C GLY A 10 -25.27 0.54 31.07
N LYS A 11 -24.73 1.76 30.96
CA LYS A 11 -23.30 2.06 31.06
C LYS A 11 -22.92 2.53 32.46
N LEU A 12 -21.73 2.13 32.94
CA LEU A 12 -21.16 2.64 34.19
C LEU A 12 -20.83 4.12 34.03
N ARG A 13 -21.21 4.95 35.01
CA ARG A 13 -20.88 6.38 35.01
C ARG A 13 -19.42 6.55 35.42
N THR A 14 -18.55 6.61 34.44
CA THR A 14 -17.11 6.85 34.60
C THR A 14 -16.69 8.14 33.89
N THR A 15 -15.66 8.78 34.42
CA THR A 15 -15.01 9.93 33.79
C THR A 15 -13.51 9.71 33.86
N TYR A 16 -12.86 9.71 32.71
CA TYR A 16 -11.43 9.55 32.56
C TYR A 16 -10.79 10.91 32.32
N TYR A 17 -9.75 11.20 33.09
CA TYR A 17 -8.96 12.43 32.99
C TYR A 17 -7.56 12.10 32.48
N LYS A 18 -7.13 12.78 31.43
CA LYS A 18 -5.76 12.70 30.92
C LYS A 18 -4.87 13.66 31.71
N LEU A 19 -4.16 13.10 32.69
CA LEU A 19 -3.32 13.85 33.62
C LEU A 19 -1.83 13.63 33.30
N SER A 20 -1.04 14.71 33.38
CA SER A 20 0.42 14.63 33.30
C SER A 20 1.06 14.19 34.63
N SER A 21 0.36 14.40 35.75
CA SER A 21 0.75 13.97 37.09
C SER A 21 -0.49 13.90 38.00
N PHE A 22 -0.40 13.18 39.11
CA PHE A 22 -1.47 13.14 40.12
C PHE A 22 -1.45 14.39 41.00
N SER A 23 -1.86 15.54 40.44
CA SER A 23 -1.91 16.82 41.15
C SER A 23 -3.15 17.63 40.82
N ILE A 24 -3.58 18.51 41.74
CA ILE A 24 -4.68 19.47 41.51
C ILE A 24 -4.40 20.35 40.28
N GLY A 25 -3.15 20.73 40.05
CA GLY A 25 -2.74 21.53 38.90
C GLY A 25 -2.98 20.80 37.58
N ALA A 26 -2.58 19.52 37.50
CA ALA A 26 -2.84 18.69 36.33
C ALA A 26 -4.34 18.51 36.08
N LEU A 27 -5.14 18.36 37.14
CA LEU A 27 -6.60 18.29 37.03
C LEU A 27 -7.21 19.60 36.52
N LYS A 28 -6.73 20.76 37.01
CA LYS A 28 -7.17 22.08 36.53
C LYS A 28 -6.88 22.26 35.04
N ILE A 29 -5.70 21.82 34.57
CA ILE A 29 -5.33 21.85 33.16
C ILE A 29 -6.24 20.92 32.34
N ALA A 30 -6.55 19.73 32.85
CA ALA A 30 -7.48 18.81 32.18
C ALA A 30 -8.89 19.39 32.05
N LEU A 31 -9.36 20.14 33.05
CA LEU A 31 -10.65 20.80 33.02
C LEU A 31 -10.68 22.08 32.19
N HIS A 32 -9.52 22.69 31.93
CA HIS A 32 -9.41 23.86 31.04
C HIS A 32 -9.62 23.47 29.56
N ASP A 33 -9.25 22.25 29.19
CA ASP A 33 -9.42 21.72 27.83
C ASP A 33 -10.12 20.35 27.87
N PRO A 34 -11.41 20.32 28.23
CA PRO A 34 -12.13 19.09 28.50
C PRO A 34 -12.35 18.25 27.25
N GLU A 35 -12.43 18.89 26.07
CA GLU A 35 -12.70 18.20 24.80
C GLU A 35 -11.61 17.18 24.45
N VAL A 36 -10.35 17.48 24.78
CA VAL A 36 -9.21 16.60 24.47
C VAL A 36 -8.68 15.84 25.68
N ARG A 37 -9.05 16.25 26.92
CA ARG A 37 -8.49 15.68 28.16
C ARG A 37 -9.50 14.96 29.06
N VAL A 38 -10.80 15.08 28.79
CA VAL A 38 -11.84 14.46 29.61
C VAL A 38 -12.73 13.59 28.74
N LYS A 39 -12.83 12.31 29.07
CA LYS A 39 -13.73 11.37 28.38
C LYS A 39 -14.70 10.76 29.37
N THR A 40 -15.99 10.81 29.06
CA THR A 40 -17.03 10.20 29.90
C THR A 40 -17.44 8.84 29.33
N TYR A 41 -17.82 7.91 30.21
CA TYR A 41 -18.28 6.54 29.95
C TYR A 41 -17.26 5.59 29.31
N GLU A 42 -16.45 6.06 28.37
CA GLU A 42 -15.57 5.22 27.57
C GLU A 42 -14.10 5.49 27.88
N TYR A 43 -13.39 4.42 28.25
CA TYR A 43 -11.95 4.46 28.42
C TYR A 43 -11.26 4.82 27.08
N PRO A 44 -10.28 5.74 27.06
CA PRO A 44 -9.50 6.01 25.86
C PRO A 44 -8.74 4.77 25.40
N SER A 45 -9.00 4.32 24.18
CA SER A 45 -8.29 3.18 23.59
C SER A 45 -7.32 3.65 22.51
N PHE A 46 -6.06 3.24 22.62
CA PHE A 46 -5.00 3.60 21.69
C PHE A 46 -4.66 2.39 20.80
N TYR A 47 -5.33 2.29 19.64
CA TYR A 47 -5.12 1.20 18.67
C TYR A 47 -4.37 1.72 17.43
N TYR A 48 -3.12 2.15 17.63
CA TYR A 48 -2.28 2.62 16.53
C TYR A 48 -0.83 2.25 16.78
N ASN A 49 -0.09 2.03 15.68
CA ASN A 49 1.31 1.67 15.73
C ASN A 49 2.13 2.76 16.41
N ARG A 50 3.05 2.38 17.31
CA ARG A 50 3.89 3.32 18.04
C ARG A 50 5.27 2.75 18.34
N ILE A 51 6.23 3.65 18.52
CA ILE A 51 7.50 3.33 19.16
C ILE A 51 7.24 3.36 20.67
N SER A 52 7.43 2.24 21.35
CA SER A 52 7.19 2.13 22.80
C SER A 52 8.44 2.41 23.61
N LYS A 53 9.62 2.06 23.08
CA LYS A 53 10.87 2.12 23.83
C LYS A 53 12.08 2.25 22.92
N ILE A 54 13.12 2.90 23.41
CA ILE A 54 14.48 2.80 22.88
C ILE A 54 15.44 2.37 23.99
N VAL A 55 16.38 1.49 23.63
CA VAL A 55 17.51 1.07 24.46
C VAL A 55 18.80 1.35 23.68
N ILE A 56 19.73 2.08 24.29
CA ILE A 56 21.01 2.46 23.71
C ILE A 56 22.11 1.98 24.67
N ASN A 57 22.80 0.92 24.28
CA ASN A 57 23.96 0.39 24.98
C ASN A 57 25.22 0.83 24.24
N GLY A 58 25.55 2.12 24.35
CA GLY A 58 26.77 2.69 23.78
C GLY A 58 27.99 2.58 24.71
N SER A 59 29.17 2.75 24.14
CA SER A 59 30.47 2.78 24.83
C SER A 59 30.98 4.20 25.10
N THR A 60 30.41 5.24 24.49
CA THR A 60 30.88 6.65 24.63
C THR A 60 29.91 7.56 25.38
N PHE A 61 29.17 8.45 24.70
CA PHE A 61 28.36 9.49 25.35
C PHE A 61 26.96 8.98 25.76
N LEU A 62 26.31 8.18 24.90
CA LEU A 62 25.03 7.55 25.21
C LEU A 62 25.27 6.13 25.77
N ARG A 63 25.55 6.02 27.07
CA ARG A 63 25.74 4.74 27.77
C ARG A 63 24.47 4.34 28.51
N ASP A 64 24.04 3.11 28.34
CA ASP A 64 22.97 2.45 29.09
C ASP A 64 21.69 3.30 29.22
N ILE A 65 21.24 3.87 28.11
CA ILE A 65 20.02 4.69 28.08
C ILE A 65 18.83 3.82 27.72
N GLU A 66 17.84 3.79 28.61
CA GLU A 66 16.52 3.23 28.35
C GLU A 66 15.47 4.33 28.48
N ILE A 67 14.69 4.55 27.43
CA ILE A 67 13.62 5.55 27.40
C ILE A 67 12.33 4.89 26.96
N LEU A 68 11.33 4.94 27.84
CA LEU A 68 9.95 4.57 27.56
C LEU A 68 9.21 5.78 26.98
N PHE A 69 8.55 5.60 25.85
CA PHE A 69 7.81 6.65 25.17
C PHE A 69 6.35 6.68 25.61
N ASN A 70 5.83 7.89 25.77
CA ASN A 70 4.39 8.10 25.79
C ASN A 70 3.77 7.73 24.44
N PRO A 71 2.55 7.20 24.40
CA PRO A 71 1.88 6.81 23.16
C PRO A 71 1.62 7.93 22.16
N GLU A 72 1.79 9.20 22.55
CA GLU A 72 1.49 10.36 21.71
C GLU A 72 2.70 11.30 21.63
N LEU A 73 2.66 12.42 22.35
CA LEU A 73 3.69 13.43 22.32
C LEU A 73 4.80 13.12 23.32
N ASN A 74 6.03 13.08 22.81
CA ASN A 74 7.25 13.00 23.60
C ASN A 74 8.08 14.25 23.33
N THR A 75 8.58 14.90 24.39
CA THR A 75 9.34 16.15 24.27
C THR A 75 10.63 16.05 25.05
N PHE A 76 11.75 16.11 24.34
CA PHE A 76 13.08 16.16 24.94
C PHE A 76 13.50 17.61 25.22
N ILE A 77 13.63 17.96 26.50
CA ILE A 77 14.01 19.31 26.96
C ILE A 77 15.35 19.24 27.67
N GLY A 78 16.22 20.22 27.43
CA GLY A 78 17.55 20.27 28.03
C GLY A 78 18.48 21.27 27.36
N GLY A 79 19.68 21.45 27.91
CA GLY A 79 20.69 22.36 27.37
C GLY A 79 21.22 21.94 25.99
N ARG A 80 22.09 22.77 25.40
CA ARG A 80 22.83 22.41 24.18
C ARG A 80 23.85 21.32 24.51
N GLY A 81 24.00 20.32 23.64
CA GLY A 81 25.01 19.27 23.78
C GLY A 81 24.62 18.10 24.69
N VAL A 82 23.41 18.09 25.29
CA VAL A 82 22.98 17.02 26.21
C VAL A 82 22.47 15.75 25.51
N GLY A 83 22.65 15.60 24.20
CA GLY A 83 22.30 14.37 23.48
C GLY A 83 20.89 14.24 22.90
N LYS A 84 20.02 15.25 23.03
CA LYS A 84 18.62 15.17 22.53
C LYS A 84 18.52 14.80 21.05
N SER A 85 19.27 15.50 20.20
CA SER A 85 19.31 15.21 18.77
C SER A 85 20.02 13.88 18.48
N ALA A 86 20.95 13.47 19.33
CA ALA A 86 21.63 12.19 19.17
C ALA A 86 20.67 11.02 19.36
N ILE A 87 19.80 11.05 20.37
CA ILE A 87 18.78 10.00 20.59
C ILE A 87 17.89 9.84 19.34
N ILE A 88 17.46 10.95 18.73
CA ILE A 88 16.62 10.93 17.52
C ILE A 88 17.38 10.38 16.31
N GLU A 89 18.63 10.79 16.11
CA GLU A 89 19.46 10.26 15.01
C GLU A 89 19.84 8.79 15.24
N THR A 90 20.00 8.34 16.49
CA THR A 90 20.17 6.93 16.82
C THR A 90 18.94 6.11 16.43
N MET A 91 17.72 6.59 16.70
CA MET A 91 16.51 5.93 16.18
C MET A 91 16.50 5.84 14.67
N ARG A 92 16.85 6.95 13.99
CA ARG A 92 16.96 6.98 12.53
C ARG A 92 17.91 5.90 12.02
N TYR A 93 19.07 5.79 12.65
CA TYR A 93 20.10 4.82 12.30
C TYR A 93 19.65 3.37 12.52
N VAL A 94 19.05 3.04 13.67
CA VAL A 94 18.56 1.69 13.96
C VAL A 94 17.51 1.25 12.94
N MET A 95 16.59 2.14 12.65
CA MET A 95 15.46 1.89 11.76
C MET A 95 15.80 2.09 10.27
N ASP A 96 17.08 2.29 9.94
CA ASP A 96 17.58 2.53 8.58
C ASP A 96 16.70 3.51 7.77
N LEU A 97 16.26 4.58 8.44
CA LEU A 97 15.37 5.56 7.84
C LEU A 97 16.16 6.47 6.89
N PRO A 98 15.51 7.00 5.84
CA PRO A 98 16.17 7.89 4.90
C PRO A 98 16.80 9.11 5.58
N ILE A 99 17.97 9.49 5.08
CA ILE A 99 18.67 10.72 5.42
C ILE A 99 18.57 11.63 4.21
N TYR A 100 18.01 12.82 4.40
CA TYR A 100 17.74 13.74 3.30
C TYR A 100 18.79 14.86 3.17
N ALA A 101 19.77 14.88 4.07
CA ALA A 101 20.95 15.74 4.02
C ALA A 101 22.23 14.89 3.88
N ASP A 102 23.41 15.49 4.04
CA ASP A 102 24.70 14.80 3.91
C ASP A 102 24.80 13.53 4.78
N LYS A 103 24.85 12.36 4.11
CA LYS A 103 24.72 11.02 4.72
C LYS A 103 25.95 10.65 5.54
N SER A 104 27.14 11.03 5.07
CA SER A 104 28.43 10.70 5.69
C SER A 104 28.52 11.28 7.11
N PHE A 105 28.27 12.58 7.24
CA PHE A 105 28.34 13.30 8.51
C PHE A 105 27.45 12.71 9.60
N ARG A 106 26.30 12.13 9.22
CA ARG A 106 25.35 11.60 10.20
C ARG A 106 25.65 10.19 10.68
N MET A 107 26.21 9.32 9.83
CA MET A 107 26.69 8.02 10.27
C MET A 107 27.87 8.19 11.23
N ASP A 108 28.82 9.05 10.89
CA ASP A 108 29.98 9.37 11.74
C ASP A 108 29.54 9.98 13.08
N PHE A 109 28.49 10.81 13.05
CA PHE A 109 27.91 11.39 14.26
C PHE A 109 27.36 10.32 15.20
N VAL A 110 26.55 9.37 14.71
CA VAL A 110 25.99 8.30 15.55
C VAL A 110 27.11 7.41 16.10
N GLU A 111 28.09 7.05 15.27
CA GLU A 111 29.25 6.28 15.73
C GLU A 111 30.05 7.02 16.80
N SER A 112 30.27 8.33 16.66
CA SER A 112 31.01 9.11 17.68
C SER A 112 30.27 9.18 19.03
N VAL A 113 28.93 9.24 19.00
CA VAL A 113 28.10 9.48 20.19
C VAL A 113 27.72 8.19 20.91
N VAL A 114 27.54 7.09 20.17
CA VAL A 114 27.27 5.76 20.72
C VAL A 114 28.58 5.01 20.99
N GLY A 115 29.57 5.15 20.13
CA GLY A 115 30.85 4.44 20.19
C GLY A 115 30.83 3.10 19.44
N SER A 116 32.00 2.67 18.99
CA SER A 116 32.16 1.42 18.23
C SER A 116 31.65 0.21 19.02
N GLY A 117 30.95 -0.68 18.35
CA GLY A 117 30.35 -1.89 18.95
C GLY A 117 29.11 -1.65 19.81
N GLY A 118 28.60 -0.42 19.90
CA GLY A 118 27.36 -0.15 20.63
C GLY A 118 26.16 -0.89 20.05
N GLU A 119 25.30 -1.38 20.95
CA GLU A 119 24.05 -2.05 20.59
C GLU A 119 22.86 -1.11 20.77
N LEU A 120 22.00 -1.07 19.77
CA LEU A 120 20.88 -0.16 19.72
C LEU A 120 19.61 -0.96 19.43
N SER A 121 18.57 -0.76 20.23
CA SER A 121 17.28 -1.44 20.06
C SER A 121 16.13 -0.44 20.13
N VAL A 122 15.23 -0.49 19.15
CA VAL A 122 13.98 0.27 19.11
C VAL A 122 12.82 -0.71 19.13
N PHE A 123 11.91 -0.54 20.09
CA PHE A 123 10.74 -1.41 20.25
C PHE A 123 9.51 -0.73 19.66
N ILE A 124 8.80 -1.48 18.82
CA ILE A 124 7.61 -1.04 18.11
C ILE A 124 6.44 -1.94 18.51
N GLU A 125 5.35 -1.30 18.91
CA GLU A 125 4.05 -1.95 19.02
C GLU A 125 3.27 -1.75 17.72
N ARG A 126 2.95 -2.84 17.02
CA ARG A 126 2.04 -2.82 15.88
C ARG A 126 0.66 -3.34 16.27
N TYR A 127 -0.37 -2.64 15.85
CA TYR A 127 -1.76 -2.98 16.12
C TYR A 127 -2.42 -3.57 14.87
N TYR A 128 -3.02 -4.75 15.05
CA TYR A 128 -3.85 -5.44 14.05
C TYR A 128 -5.29 -5.45 14.59
N GLY A 129 -6.02 -4.37 14.29
CA GLY A 129 -7.30 -4.10 14.94
C GLY A 129 -7.10 -3.79 16.43
N LYS A 130 -7.55 -4.68 17.32
CA LYS A 130 -7.40 -4.51 18.78
C LYS A 130 -6.23 -5.28 19.37
N GLU A 131 -5.67 -6.23 18.62
CA GLU A 131 -4.51 -7.00 19.07
C GLU A 131 -3.23 -6.24 18.77
N LYS A 132 -2.22 -6.40 19.62
CA LYS A 132 -0.90 -5.83 19.41
C LYS A 132 0.17 -6.92 19.32
N LYS A 133 1.16 -6.66 18.47
CA LYS A 133 2.41 -7.41 18.39
C LYS A 133 3.59 -6.49 18.65
N GLU A 134 4.60 -7.01 19.32
CA GLU A 134 5.80 -6.26 19.68
C GLU A 134 6.98 -6.74 18.85
N PHE A 135 7.66 -5.78 18.23
CA PHE A 135 8.84 -6.01 17.42
C PHE A 135 10.00 -5.22 18.00
N GLU A 136 11.17 -5.84 18.06
CA GLU A 136 12.43 -5.18 18.38
C GLU A 136 13.23 -5.02 17.09
N ILE A 137 13.52 -3.78 16.71
CA ILE A 137 14.48 -3.46 15.67
C ILE A 137 15.82 -3.25 16.37
N LYS A 138 16.78 -4.15 16.13
CA LYS A 138 18.11 -4.13 16.72
C LYS A 138 19.16 -3.82 15.66
N ARG A 139 20.14 -2.99 16.00
CA ARG A 139 21.31 -2.72 15.14
C ARG A 139 22.55 -2.53 16.00
N THR A 140 23.62 -3.24 15.69
CA THR A 140 24.97 -2.92 16.20
C THR A 140 25.62 -1.92 15.27
N ILE A 141 26.35 -0.94 15.81
CA ILE A 141 27.11 0.03 15.00
C ILE A 141 27.99 -0.71 13.97
N GLY A 142 27.84 -0.35 12.70
CA GLY A 142 28.58 -0.93 11.56
C GLY A 142 27.98 -2.23 10.99
N LYS A 143 26.88 -2.75 11.54
CA LYS A 143 26.17 -3.92 11.02
C LYS A 143 24.81 -3.54 10.41
N ASP A 144 24.20 -4.51 9.75
CA ASP A 144 22.84 -4.41 9.23
C ASP A 144 21.80 -4.45 10.36
N THR A 145 20.64 -3.87 10.08
CA THR A 145 19.49 -3.88 10.98
C THR A 145 18.84 -5.28 11.00
N GLU A 146 18.48 -5.74 12.19
CA GLU A 146 17.76 -6.98 12.42
C GLU A 146 16.41 -6.71 13.09
N ILE A 147 15.37 -7.46 12.71
CA ILE A 147 14.05 -7.36 13.31
C ILE A 147 13.74 -8.65 14.05
N VAL A 148 13.39 -8.53 15.32
CA VAL A 148 13.16 -9.65 16.24
C VAL A 148 11.71 -9.57 16.76
N GLU A 149 11.01 -10.71 16.79
CA GLU A 149 9.69 -10.87 17.42
C GLU A 149 9.82 -11.97 18.49
N ASN A 150 9.48 -11.66 19.74
CA ASN A 150 9.57 -12.61 20.87
C ASN A 150 10.94 -13.31 21.01
N GLY A 151 12.04 -12.59 20.74
CA GLY A 151 13.41 -13.13 20.82
C GLY A 151 13.85 -13.95 19.60
N VAL A 152 13.00 -14.11 18.58
CA VAL A 152 13.34 -14.83 17.34
C VAL A 152 13.55 -13.83 16.20
N LYS A 153 14.67 -13.96 15.48
CA LYS A 153 14.94 -13.15 14.29
C LYS A 153 13.90 -13.44 13.21
N THR A 154 13.25 -12.39 12.74
CA THR A 154 12.26 -12.45 11.67
C THR A 154 12.92 -12.25 10.30
N GLY A 155 12.21 -12.63 9.24
CA GLY A 155 12.59 -12.34 7.85
C GLY A 155 12.06 -10.99 7.34
N PHE A 156 11.48 -10.16 8.21
CA PHE A 156 10.93 -8.87 7.79
C PHE A 156 12.06 -7.90 7.41
N SER A 157 11.83 -7.15 6.33
CA SER A 157 12.52 -5.88 6.09
C SER A 157 11.81 -4.75 6.86
N ILE A 158 12.49 -3.64 7.07
CA ILE A 158 11.90 -2.47 7.74
C ILE A 158 10.71 -1.95 6.93
N GLN A 159 10.81 -1.94 5.60
CA GLN A 159 9.70 -1.56 4.72
C GLN A 159 8.50 -2.49 4.92
N SER A 160 8.71 -3.81 4.93
CA SER A 160 7.63 -4.79 5.14
C SER A 160 6.99 -4.69 6.53
N LEU A 161 7.79 -4.34 7.55
CA LEU A 161 7.29 -4.07 8.89
C LEU A 161 6.35 -2.86 8.92
N PHE A 162 6.42 -1.95 7.95
CA PHE A 162 5.56 -0.77 7.89
C PHE A 162 4.60 -0.74 6.69
N GLU A 163 4.58 -1.73 5.79
CA GLU A 163 3.84 -1.68 4.50
C GLU A 163 2.38 -1.24 4.57
N GLU A 164 1.64 -1.70 5.59
CA GLU A 164 0.22 -1.37 5.83
C GLU A 164 0.01 -0.08 6.64
N SER A 165 1.10 0.55 7.10
CA SER A 165 1.09 1.72 7.97
C SER A 165 1.95 2.85 7.43
N LYS A 166 1.84 4.05 8.00
CA LYS A 166 2.77 5.11 7.64
C LYS A 166 4.17 4.78 8.15
N TYR A 167 5.16 4.90 7.27
CA TYR A 167 6.56 4.80 7.63
C TYR A 167 6.93 5.95 8.61
N PRO A 168 7.78 5.70 9.63
CA PRO A 168 8.25 6.76 10.52
C PRO A 168 9.10 7.77 9.75
N ILE A 169 8.80 9.06 9.94
CA ILE A 169 9.53 10.15 9.29
C ILE A 169 10.29 10.94 10.35
N ILE A 170 11.59 11.12 10.13
CA ILE A 170 12.44 11.94 10.99
C ILE A 170 12.96 13.13 10.20
N ILE A 171 12.61 14.33 10.66
CA ILE A 171 13.03 15.60 10.07
C ILE A 171 13.98 16.29 11.04
N GLY A 172 15.27 16.31 10.71
CA GLY A 172 16.29 16.99 11.50
C GLY A 172 16.27 18.50 11.28
N GLN A 173 16.91 19.25 12.17
CA GLN A 173 16.89 20.73 12.14
C GLN A 173 17.42 21.32 10.81
N LYS A 174 18.53 20.79 10.28
CA LYS A 174 19.07 21.22 8.98
C LYS A 174 18.16 20.83 7.81
N GLU A 175 17.52 19.66 7.90
CA GLU A 175 16.57 19.19 6.88
C GLU A 175 15.31 20.05 6.87
N LEU A 176 14.84 20.50 8.04
CA LEU A 176 13.71 21.42 8.15
C LEU A 176 14.01 22.77 7.47
N TYR A 177 15.23 23.30 7.65
CA TYR A 177 15.66 24.51 6.94
C TYR A 177 15.69 24.25 5.42
N PHE A 178 16.29 23.13 5.00
CA PHE A 178 16.36 22.76 3.59
C PHE A 178 14.96 22.54 2.96
N LEU A 179 14.01 21.98 3.71
CA LEU A 179 12.60 21.87 3.31
C LEU A 179 11.96 23.22 3.04
N SER A 180 12.28 24.24 3.84
CA SER A 180 11.68 25.56 3.66
C SER A 180 12.18 26.28 2.41
N THR A 181 13.38 25.96 1.93
CA THR A 181 14.04 26.68 0.83
C THR A 181 13.97 25.96 -0.52
N THR A 182 13.73 24.65 -0.54
CA THR A 182 13.89 23.80 -1.73
C THR A 182 12.56 23.18 -2.17
N PRO A 183 11.88 23.71 -3.21
CA PRO A 183 10.58 23.21 -3.67
C PRO A 183 10.60 21.75 -4.13
N THR A 184 11.70 21.29 -4.74
CA THR A 184 11.85 19.89 -5.16
C THR A 184 11.82 18.93 -3.97
N PHE A 185 12.39 19.34 -2.83
CA PHE A 185 12.40 18.53 -1.61
C PHE A 185 11.03 18.50 -0.93
N GLN A 186 10.26 19.59 -0.99
CA GLN A 186 8.87 19.62 -0.53
C GLN A 186 8.00 18.64 -1.32
N LEU A 187 8.16 18.60 -2.65
CA LEU A 187 7.44 17.64 -3.49
C LEU A 187 7.80 16.20 -3.15
N GLN A 188 9.09 15.89 -2.94
CA GLN A 188 9.51 14.56 -2.49
C GLN A 188 8.88 14.13 -1.16
N LEU A 189 8.80 15.05 -0.18
CA LEU A 189 8.15 14.75 1.10
C LEU A 189 6.64 14.52 0.95
N ILE A 190 5.97 15.29 0.07
CA ILE A 190 4.56 15.09 -0.26
C ILE A 190 4.35 13.73 -0.93
N ASP A 191 5.23 13.36 -1.86
CA ASP A 191 5.20 12.06 -2.51
C ASP A 191 5.47 10.91 -1.52
N GLU A 192 6.31 11.09 -0.51
CA GLU A 192 6.51 10.09 0.53
C GLU A 192 5.29 9.97 1.48
N LEU A 193 4.65 11.10 1.80
CA LEU A 193 3.50 11.15 2.71
C LEU A 193 2.18 10.67 2.08
N ILE A 194 1.97 10.97 0.80
CA ILE A 194 0.69 10.81 0.09
C ILE A 194 0.88 10.09 -1.26
N GLY A 195 2.08 10.07 -1.82
CA GLY A 195 2.35 9.61 -3.18
C GLY A 195 1.99 8.15 -3.43
N LYS A 196 2.07 7.25 -2.45
CA LYS A 196 1.60 5.85 -2.64
C LYS A 196 0.12 5.79 -3.01
N LYS A 197 -0.74 6.56 -2.32
CA LYS A 197 -2.16 6.66 -2.66
C LYS A 197 -2.38 7.25 -4.05
N ILE A 198 -1.55 8.23 -4.43
CA ILE A 198 -1.64 8.88 -5.74
C ILE A 198 -1.18 7.92 -6.84
N GLN A 199 -0.14 7.12 -6.60
CA GLN A 199 0.36 6.09 -7.51
C GLN A 199 -0.70 5.02 -7.75
N ASP A 200 -1.34 4.51 -6.69
CA ASP A 200 -2.42 3.52 -6.80
C ASP A 200 -3.56 4.06 -7.68
N ILE A 201 -3.98 5.31 -7.45
CA ILE A 201 -5.00 5.98 -8.27
C ILE A 201 -4.55 6.15 -9.72
N GLN A 202 -3.27 6.52 -9.95
CA GLN A 202 -2.73 6.67 -11.31
C GLN A 202 -2.65 5.34 -12.06
N GLU A 203 -2.30 4.25 -11.39
CA GLU A 203 -2.30 2.91 -11.98
C GLU A 203 -3.71 2.45 -12.33
N GLU A 204 -4.68 2.66 -11.42
CA GLU A 204 -6.09 2.39 -11.69
C GLU A 204 -6.59 3.22 -12.88
N PHE A 205 -6.24 4.51 -12.94
CA PHE A 205 -6.59 5.39 -14.04
C PHE A 205 -6.01 4.91 -15.38
N LYS A 206 -4.73 4.51 -15.41
CA LYS A 206 -4.10 3.91 -16.61
C LYS A 206 -4.83 2.66 -17.06
N ARG A 207 -5.20 1.78 -16.11
CA ARG A 207 -5.94 0.55 -16.40
C ARG A 207 -7.32 0.86 -17.02
N LEU A 208 -8.03 1.85 -16.48
CA LEU A 208 -9.33 2.28 -17.00
C LEU A 208 -9.22 2.86 -18.42
N ILE A 209 -8.18 3.66 -18.69
CA ILE A 209 -7.91 4.16 -20.05
C ILE A 209 -7.69 3.02 -21.03
N GLU A 210 -6.91 2.00 -20.65
CA GLU A 210 -6.64 0.87 -21.54
C GLU A 210 -7.90 0.04 -21.79
N GLN A 211 -8.74 -0.16 -20.76
CA GLN A 211 -10.05 -0.80 -20.92
C GLN A 211 -10.98 0.00 -21.85
N LEU A 212 -10.99 1.33 -21.74
CA LEU A 212 -11.80 2.19 -22.60
C LEU A 212 -11.33 2.11 -24.06
N ARG A 213 -10.01 2.11 -24.29
CA ARG A 213 -9.43 1.94 -25.64
C ARG A 213 -9.80 0.59 -26.24
N GLU A 214 -9.72 -0.48 -25.45
CA GLU A 214 -10.08 -1.82 -25.91
C GLU A 214 -11.57 -1.91 -26.24
N ASN A 215 -12.44 -1.34 -25.40
CA ASN A 215 -13.86 -1.24 -25.71
C ASN A 215 -14.13 -0.44 -27.00
N GLY A 216 -13.41 0.66 -27.21
CA GLY A 216 -13.48 1.45 -28.45
C GLY A 216 -13.06 0.64 -29.68
N ARG A 217 -11.97 -0.13 -29.60
CA ARG A 217 -11.55 -1.04 -30.68
C ARG A 217 -12.61 -2.09 -30.99
N ARG A 218 -13.21 -2.69 -29.95
CA ARG A 218 -14.28 -3.69 -30.12
C ARG A 218 -15.50 -3.08 -30.79
N LEU A 219 -15.91 -1.87 -30.41
CA LEU A 219 -17.00 -1.13 -31.05
C LEU A 219 -16.73 -0.92 -32.54
N LEU A 220 -15.54 -0.44 -32.92
CA LEU A 220 -15.16 -0.26 -34.33
C LEU A 220 -15.17 -1.58 -35.12
N VAL A 221 -14.78 -2.69 -34.50
CA VAL A 221 -14.86 -4.02 -35.13
C VAL A 221 -16.32 -4.45 -35.31
N PHE A 222 -17.18 -4.19 -34.33
CA PHE A 222 -18.61 -4.50 -34.44
C PHE A 222 -19.30 -3.64 -35.49
N GLU A 223 -18.98 -2.34 -35.56
CA GLU A 223 -19.48 -1.43 -36.58
C GLU A 223 -19.12 -1.93 -37.99
N LYS A 224 -17.86 -2.28 -38.23
CA LYS A 224 -17.43 -2.89 -39.50
C LYS A 224 -18.13 -4.21 -39.81
N LYS A 225 -18.50 -5.00 -38.80
CA LYS A 225 -19.29 -6.24 -39.00
C LYS A 225 -20.75 -5.93 -39.34
N ILE A 226 -21.31 -4.86 -38.79
CA ILE A 226 -22.66 -4.39 -39.10
C ILE A 226 -22.71 -3.86 -40.54
N ASP A 227 -21.74 -3.06 -40.99
CA ASP A 227 -21.65 -2.58 -42.38
C ASP A 227 -21.59 -3.74 -43.39
N LYS A 228 -20.88 -4.81 -43.02
CA LYS A 228 -20.81 -6.03 -43.84
C LYS A 228 -22.12 -6.80 -43.90
N LYS A 229 -23.00 -6.66 -42.90
CA LYS A 229 -24.28 -7.36 -42.86
C LYS A 229 -25.19 -6.91 -44.00
N GLU A 230 -25.28 -5.60 -44.24
CA GLU A 230 -26.13 -5.05 -45.31
C GLU A 230 -25.65 -5.48 -46.71
N THR A 231 -24.32 -5.49 -46.92
CA THR A 231 -23.73 -6.00 -48.17
C THR A 231 -23.94 -7.51 -48.34
N TYR A 232 -23.84 -8.31 -47.27
CA TYR A 232 -24.16 -9.73 -47.34
C TYR A 232 -25.66 -9.99 -47.59
N GLU A 233 -26.56 -9.20 -47.03
CA GLU A 233 -28.01 -9.29 -47.27
C GLU A 233 -28.37 -8.97 -48.73
N GLN A 234 -27.75 -7.94 -49.32
CA GLN A 234 -27.91 -7.64 -50.74
C GLN A 234 -27.39 -8.77 -51.64
N ARG A 235 -26.19 -9.28 -51.33
CA ARG A 235 -25.59 -10.39 -52.09
C ARG A 235 -26.40 -11.68 -51.98
N LEU A 236 -27.01 -11.93 -50.82
CA LEU A 236 -27.93 -13.05 -50.63
C LEU A 236 -29.14 -12.92 -51.56
N LYS A 237 -29.79 -11.74 -51.61
CA LYS A 237 -30.92 -11.48 -52.51
C LYS A 237 -30.56 -11.65 -53.98
N GLU A 238 -29.36 -11.21 -54.39
CA GLU A 238 -28.87 -11.42 -55.76
C GLU A 238 -28.70 -12.91 -56.07
N ILE A 239 -28.05 -13.67 -55.19
CA ILE A 239 -27.84 -15.11 -55.37
C ILE A 239 -29.19 -15.85 -55.40
N GLU A 240 -30.13 -15.51 -54.52
CA GLU A 240 -31.49 -16.08 -54.53
C GLU A 240 -32.22 -15.78 -55.84
N SER A 241 -32.08 -14.56 -56.37
CA SER A 241 -32.66 -14.17 -57.65
C SER A 241 -32.01 -14.93 -58.81
N GLN A 242 -30.69 -15.11 -58.79
CA GLN A 242 -29.96 -15.91 -59.78
C GLN A 242 -30.40 -17.38 -59.73
N ILE A 243 -30.52 -17.98 -58.54
CA ILE A 243 -31.03 -19.35 -58.36
C ILE A 243 -32.43 -19.47 -58.95
N LYS A 244 -33.30 -18.48 -58.70
CA LYS A 244 -34.66 -18.45 -59.25
C LYS A 244 -34.66 -18.39 -60.77
N VAL A 245 -33.81 -17.54 -61.37
CA VAL A 245 -33.62 -17.48 -62.83
C VAL A 245 -33.12 -18.81 -63.39
N PHE A 246 -32.15 -19.48 -62.73
CA PHE A 246 -31.68 -20.80 -63.15
C PHE A 246 -32.76 -21.89 -63.04
N LYS A 247 -33.64 -21.80 -62.04
CA LYS A 247 -34.83 -22.68 -61.92
C LYS A 247 -35.84 -22.42 -63.03
N ASP A 248 -36.18 -21.16 -63.28
CA ASP A 248 -37.16 -20.75 -64.29
C ASP A 248 -36.67 -21.06 -65.73
N LEU A 249 -35.37 -20.97 -65.97
CA LEU A 249 -34.72 -21.38 -67.23
C LEU A 249 -34.64 -22.91 -67.42
N GLY A 250 -35.14 -23.71 -66.46
CA GLY A 250 -35.15 -25.17 -66.53
C GLY A 250 -33.76 -25.80 -66.47
N VAL A 251 -32.74 -25.06 -66.03
CA VAL A 251 -31.36 -25.53 -65.94
C VAL A 251 -31.23 -26.60 -64.86
N GLU A 252 -32.11 -26.61 -63.86
CA GLU A 252 -32.21 -27.65 -62.83
C GLU A 252 -32.45 -29.05 -63.45
N GLY A 253 -33.26 -29.14 -64.52
CA GLY A 253 -33.47 -30.39 -65.26
C GLY A 253 -32.28 -30.80 -66.13
N LYS A 254 -31.55 -29.83 -66.69
CA LYS A 254 -30.32 -30.08 -67.47
C LYS A 254 -29.14 -30.47 -66.57
N LEU A 255 -28.97 -29.82 -65.43
CA LEU A 255 -27.97 -30.14 -64.41
C LEU A 255 -28.21 -31.51 -63.81
N ARG A 256 -29.46 -31.86 -63.44
CA ARG A 256 -29.81 -33.22 -62.99
C ARG A 256 -29.52 -34.29 -64.03
N ARG A 257 -29.81 -34.01 -65.31
CA ARG A 257 -29.44 -34.92 -66.41
C ARG A 257 -27.92 -35.07 -66.53
N TRP A 258 -27.18 -33.97 -66.46
CA TRP A 258 -25.72 -33.99 -66.51
C TRP A 258 -25.10 -34.75 -65.33
N THR A 259 -25.58 -34.51 -64.10
CA THR A 259 -25.11 -35.27 -62.91
C THR A 259 -25.46 -36.74 -63.01
N ASN A 260 -26.65 -37.10 -63.50
CA ASN A 260 -27.00 -38.51 -63.70
C ASN A 260 -26.14 -39.15 -64.79
N ILE A 261 -25.82 -38.43 -65.87
CA ILE A 261 -24.93 -38.92 -66.93
C ILE A 261 -23.51 -39.13 -66.39
N VAL A 262 -22.98 -38.22 -65.57
CA VAL A 262 -21.66 -38.36 -64.93
C VAL A 262 -21.65 -39.51 -63.93
N ASP A 263 -22.68 -39.64 -63.09
CA ASP A 263 -22.85 -40.79 -62.18
C ASP A 263 -22.93 -42.12 -62.95
N ASP A 264 -23.60 -42.14 -64.10
CA ASP A 264 -23.71 -43.32 -64.95
C ASP A 264 -22.40 -43.62 -65.69
N GLU A 265 -21.64 -42.59 -66.10
CA GLU A 265 -20.28 -42.72 -66.65
C GLU A 265 -19.30 -43.29 -65.61
N GLU A 266 -19.34 -42.81 -64.37
CA GLU A 266 -18.55 -43.36 -63.26
C GLU A 266 -18.92 -44.83 -63.02
N LYS A 267 -20.21 -45.17 -62.94
CA LYS A 267 -20.65 -46.58 -62.79
C LYS A 267 -20.24 -47.46 -63.96
N LEU A 268 -20.24 -46.93 -65.18
CA LEU A 268 -19.79 -47.63 -66.38
C LEU A 268 -18.28 -47.85 -66.38
N GLN A 269 -17.48 -46.86 -65.98
CA GLN A 269 -16.04 -47.04 -65.77
C GLN A 269 -15.78 -48.11 -64.71
N ASP A 270 -16.48 -48.05 -63.58
CA ASP A 270 -16.39 -49.02 -62.48
C ASP A 270 -16.77 -50.45 -62.91
N ALA A 271 -17.70 -50.58 -63.87
CA ALA A 271 -18.10 -51.86 -64.45
C ALA A 271 -17.11 -52.38 -65.51
N ILE A 272 -16.52 -51.48 -66.32
CA ILE A 272 -15.50 -51.81 -67.31
C ILE A 272 -14.19 -52.25 -66.60
N GLU A 273 -13.82 -51.60 -65.50
CA GLU A 273 -12.69 -52.03 -64.66
C GLU A 273 -12.91 -53.40 -64.00
N LYS A 274 -14.16 -53.82 -63.76
CA LYS A 274 -14.50 -55.13 -63.21
C LYS A 274 -14.59 -56.26 -64.25
N LEU A 275 -14.60 -55.92 -65.54
CA LEU A 275 -14.69 -56.85 -66.68
C LEU A 275 -13.33 -57.11 -67.35
N ASN A 276 -12.33 -56.28 -67.07
CA ASN A 276 -10.90 -56.55 -67.32
C ASN A 276 -10.24 -57.21 -66.10
#